data_AF-A0A930AVJ9-F1
#
_entry.id   AF-A0A930AVJ9-F1
#
_cell.length_a   1.000
_cell.length_b   1.000
_cell.length_c   1.000
_cell.angle_alpha   90.00
_cell.angle_beta   90.00
_cell.angle_gamma   90.00
#
_symmetry.space_group_name_H-M   'P 1'
#
loop_
_entity.id
_entity.type
_entity.pdbx_description
1 polymer ?
#
loop_
_entity_poly.entity_id
_entity_poly.type
_entity_poly.pdbx_seq_one_letter_code
_entity_poly.pdbx_strand_id
1 'polypeptide(L)' 'MGNDFIVMIHCLTYLAIHHDNRYSSKDLAFNACSNPAIVRKLMSQAVKKGWVSTTAG' A
#
# COMPACT_ATOMS: atom_id res chain seq x y z
N MET A 1 -14.59 6.28 4.57
CA MET A 1 -14.96 5.69 3.26
C MET A 1 -14.36 6.44 2.08
N GLY A 2 -14.21 7.78 2.10
CA GLY A 2 -13.61 8.51 0.97
C GLY A 2 -12.09 8.36 0.79
N ASN A 3 -11.31 8.42 1.89
CA ASN A 3 -9.84 8.44 1.78
C ASN A 3 -9.23 7.06 1.49
N ASP A 4 -9.81 5.97 2.04
CA ASP A 4 -9.30 4.60 1.88
C ASP A 4 -9.15 4.19 0.40
N PHE A 5 -10.11 4.58 -0.46
CA PHE A 5 -10.05 4.28 -1.89
C PHE A 5 -8.89 5.00 -2.58
N ILE A 6 -8.74 6.30 -2.33
CA ILE A 6 -7.68 7.12 -2.93
C ILE A 6 -6.31 6.62 -2.48
N VAL A 7 -6.14 6.34 -1.18
CA VAL A 7 -4.89 5.80 -0.62
C VAL A 7 -4.56 4.44 -1.23
N MET A 8 -5.55 3.55 -1.39
CA MET A 8 -5.35 2.25 -2.03
C MET A 8 -4.85 2.40 -3.47
N ILE A 9 -5.52 3.23 -4.29
CA ILE A 9 -5.12 3.45 -5.69
C ILE A 9 -3.72 4.05 -5.76
N HIS A 10 -3.38 5.01 -4.90
CA HIS A 10 -2.06 5.60 -4.84
C HIS A 10 -0.99 4.54 -4.53
N CYS A 11 -1.17 3.76 -3.45
CA CYS A 11 -0.21 2.73 -3.07
C CYS A 11 -0.05 1.66 -4.17
N LEU A 12 -1.14 1.19 -4.77
CA LEU A 12 -1.07 0.18 -5.84
C LEU A 12 -0.38 0.70 -7.09
N THR A 13 -0.69 1.94 -7.50
CA THR A 13 -0.04 2.58 -8.66
C THR A 13 1.46 2.75 -8.42
N TYR A 14 1.83 3.21 -7.22
CA TYR A 14 3.24 3.38 -6.84
C TYR A 14 4.00 2.04 -6.89
N LEU A 15 3.42 0.97 -6.32
CA LEU A 15 4.00 -0.37 -6.37
C LEU A 15 4.11 -0.91 -7.82
N ALA A 16 3.14 -0.61 -8.68
CA ALA A 16 3.17 -1.06 -10.07
C ALA A 16 4.29 -0.36 -10.88
N ILE A 17 4.51 0.93 -10.65
CA ILE A 17 5.60 1.70 -11.28
C ILE A 17 6.96 1.20 -10.78
N HIS A 18 7.07 0.85 -9.49
CA HIS A 18 8.31 0.44 -8.83
C HIS A 18 8.34 -1.05 -8.49
N HIS A 19 7.92 -1.91 -9.41
CA HIS A 19 7.69 -3.34 -9.18
C HIS A 19 8.94 -4.14 -8.79
N ASP A 20 10.14 -3.65 -9.09
CA ASP A 20 11.41 -4.28 -8.70
C ASP A 20 11.80 -4.02 -7.24
N ASN A 21 11.11 -3.10 -6.56
CA ASN A 21 11.44 -2.66 -5.21
C ASN A 21 10.43 -3.12 -4.17
N ARG A 22 10.88 -3.18 -2.91
CA ARG A 22 10.02 -3.42 -1.75
C ARG A 22 9.89 -2.14 -0.94
N TYR A 23 8.67 -1.88 -0.47
CA TYR A 23 8.36 -0.68 0.30
C TYR A 23 7.67 -1.05 1.60
N SER A 24 8.09 -0.43 2.70
CA SER A 24 7.41 -0.61 3.98
C SER A 24 6.09 0.16 3.99
N SER A 25 5.22 -0.16 4.95
CA SER A 25 4.00 0.63 5.18
C SER A 25 4.28 2.10 5.52
N LYS A 26 5.49 2.43 6.04
CA LYS A 26 5.87 3.82 6.33
C LYS A 26 6.22 4.57 5.05
N ASP A 27 6.96 3.93 4.14
CA ASP A 27 7.34 4.52 2.86
C ASP A 27 6.12 4.78 1.99
N LEU A 28 5.21 3.79 1.91
CA LEU A 28 3.95 3.93 1.19
C LEU A 28 3.05 5.01 1.79
N ALA A 29 3.02 5.14 3.12
CA ALA A 29 2.25 6.17 3.80
C ALA A 29 2.81 7.58 3.57
N PHE A 30 4.13 7.72 3.53
CA PHE A 30 4.79 8.97 3.18
C PHE A 30 4.43 9.39 1.74
N ASN A 31 4.54 8.47 0.77
CA ASN A 31 4.20 8.76 -0.63
C ASN A 31 2.71 9.06 -0.82
N ALA A 32 1.82 8.32 -0.14
CA ALA A 32 0.37 8.50 -0.25
C ALA A 32 -0.19 9.63 0.66
N CYS A 33 0.67 10.43 1.31
CA CYS A 33 0.28 11.49 2.25
C CYS A 33 -0.76 11.00 3.29
N SER A 34 -0.54 9.81 3.88
CA SER A 34 -1.51 9.12 4.72
C SER A 34 -0.90 8.55 6.00
N ASN A 35 -1.76 8.02 6.88
CA ASN A 35 -1.32 7.39 8.12
C ASN A 35 -0.85 5.94 7.86
N PRO A 36 0.33 5.52 8.35
CA PRO A 36 0.81 4.14 8.25
C PRO A 36 -0.18 3.08 8.73
N ALA A 37 -1.02 3.37 9.72
CA ALA A 37 -2.06 2.44 10.17
C ALA A 37 -3.13 2.17 9.10
N ILE A 38 -3.53 3.20 8.36
CA ILE A 38 -4.47 3.09 7.22
C ILE A 38 -3.82 2.26 6.11
N VAL A 39 -2.57 2.58 5.77
CA VAL A 39 -1.83 1.83 4.74
C VAL A 39 -1.69 0.36 5.12
N ARG A 40 -1.36 0.02 6.36
CA ARG A 40 -1.29 -1.39 6.81
C ARG A 40 -2.62 -2.12 6.66
N LYS A 41 -3.73 -1.48 7.06
CA LYS A 41 -5.09 -2.02 6.88
C LYS A 41 -5.36 -2.31 5.40
N LEU A 42 -5.08 -1.35 4.52
CA LEU A 42 -5.33 -1.47 3.08
C LEU A 42 -4.42 -2.51 2.42
N MET A 43 -3.11 -2.50 2.72
CA MET A 43 -2.18 -3.50 2.19
C MET A 43 -2.55 -4.91 2.65
N SER A 44 -3.01 -5.09 3.90
CA SER A 44 -3.53 -6.38 4.37
C SER A 44 -4.76 -6.84 3.57
N GLN A 45 -5.64 -5.92 3.16
CA GLN A 45 -6.77 -6.24 2.28
C GLN A 45 -6.31 -6.57 0.86
N ALA A 46 -5.31 -5.85 0.33
CA ALA A 46 -4.75 -6.09 -0.99
C ALA A 46 -4.05 -7.46 -1.08
N VAL A 47 -3.34 -7.89 -0.03
CA VAL A 47 -2.76 -9.24 0.09
C VAL A 47 -3.85 -10.31 0.02
N LYS A 48 -4.93 -10.14 0.80
CA LYS A 48 -6.07 -11.09 0.80
C LYS A 48 -6.73 -11.23 -0.57
N LYS A 49 -6.64 -10.20 -1.42
CA LYS A 49 -7.16 -10.21 -2.79
C LYS A 49 -6.14 -10.65 -3.84
N GLY A 50 -4.90 -10.93 -3.45
CA GLY A 50 -3.82 -11.33 -4.37
C GLY A 50 -3.27 -10.18 -5.23
N TRP A 51 -3.52 -8.92 -4.85
CA TRP A 51 -3.06 -7.76 -5.63
C TRP A 51 -1.60 -7.39 -5.33
N VAL A 52 -1.14 -7.69 -4.12
CA VAL A 52 0.22 -7.43 -3.67
C VAL A 52 0.75 -8.64 -2.92
N SER A 53 2.06 -8.85 -2.97
CA SER A 53 2.75 -9.84 -2.15
C SER A 53 3.54 -9.15 -1.05
N THR A 54 3.59 -9.75 0.13
CA THR A 54 4.40 -9.29 1.25
C THR A 54 5.45 -10.33 1.55
N THR A 55 6.71 -9.92 1.70
CA THR A 55 7.73 -10.79 2.27
C THR A 55 7.68 -10.63 3.78
N ALA A 56 7.66 -11.75 4.50
CA ALA A 56 7.70 -11.71 5.96
C ALA A 56 8.99 -11.03 6.42
N GLY A 57 8.82 -10.08 7.34
CA GLY A 57 9.85 -9.36 8.08
C GLY A 57 9.27 -8.97 9.43
#